data_AF-A0A941EYY1-F1
#
_entry.id   AF-A0A941EYY1-F1
#
_cell.length_a   1.000
_cell.length_b   1.000
_cell.length_c   1.000
_cell.angle_alpha   90.00
_cell.angle_beta   90.00
_cell.angle_gamma   90.00
#
_symmetry.space_group_name_H-M   'P 1'
#
loop_
_entity.id
_entity.type
_entity.pdbx_description
1 polymer ?
#
loop_
_entity_poly.entity_id
_entity_poly.type
_entity_poly.pdbx_seq_one_letter_code
_entity_poly.pdbx_strand_id
1 'polypeptide(L)'
;MAEWMGLSSGWTIIGGAASHIYGGSAGLFAIDPTTGDISEYNGTPGSWTEIGGPGWEFVQSEGHLYGLGVGGGYVAEWNGTPNSWTIVGGAAGNIYGGGDGLIATSPGTGYTGNVWYYNGTPNSWTDIGSSGDDFAVGTNAVYRESYDYLTISQWIGGTTWTPIGPANAQGLTIDAAGPEGLFVTDVSNNQEELRYNGTPGSWTEVGNFSVGADAGAESMTSVYGTEIDQSTGDTIAGVYLWSGSGENWTQIGGPAEDVPTLVELRRWRSPT
;
A
#
# COMPACT_ATOMS: atom_id res chain seq x y z
N MET A 1 -9.86 -11.36 11.61
CA MET A 1 -8.74 -11.39 10.65
C MET A 1 -8.57 -12.81 10.10
N ALA A 2 -8.30 -12.96 8.80
CA ALA A 2 -8.05 -14.26 8.16
C ALA A 2 -6.88 -14.18 7.17
N GLU A 3 -6.17 -15.29 6.97
CA GLU A 3 -5.06 -15.42 6.03
C GLU A 3 -5.42 -16.39 4.91
N TRP A 4 -5.14 -16.02 3.66
CA TRP A 4 -5.34 -16.88 2.50
C TRP A 4 -4.17 -17.86 2.35
N MET A 5 -4.45 -19.15 2.50
CA MET A 5 -3.45 -20.22 2.45
C MET A 5 -3.26 -20.80 1.03
N GLY A 6 -3.90 -20.20 0.03
CA GLY A 6 -3.89 -20.66 -1.37
C GLY A 6 -5.09 -21.53 -1.72
N LEU A 7 -5.26 -21.78 -3.02
CA LEU A 7 -6.45 -22.42 -3.60
C LEU A 7 -6.79 -23.79 -3.01
N SER A 8 -5.78 -24.57 -2.57
CA SER A 8 -6.00 -25.90 -1.97
C SER A 8 -6.41 -25.87 -0.50
N SER A 9 -6.15 -24.76 0.19
CA SER A 9 -6.20 -24.68 1.65
C SER A 9 -7.19 -23.64 2.16
N GLY A 10 -7.61 -22.69 1.33
CA GLY A 10 -8.63 -21.72 1.67
C GLY A 10 -8.14 -20.67 2.67
N TRP A 11 -9.08 -20.03 3.37
CA TRP A 11 -8.82 -19.07 4.43
C TRP A 11 -8.65 -19.74 5.79
N THR A 12 -7.71 -19.24 6.59
CA THR A 12 -7.54 -19.61 8.01
C THR A 12 -7.74 -18.39 8.90
N ILE A 13 -8.55 -18.50 9.95
CA ILE A 13 -8.69 -17.43 10.94
C ILE A 13 -7.39 -17.34 11.74
N ILE A 14 -6.75 -16.17 11.72
CA ILE A 14 -5.46 -15.94 12.38
C ILE A 14 -5.57 -15.01 13.61
N GLY A 15 -6.70 -14.34 13.79
CA GLY A 15 -6.90 -13.43 14.92
C GLY A 15 -8.30 -12.80 14.96
N GLY A 16 -8.51 -11.97 15.99
CA GLY A 16 -9.76 -11.25 16.24
C GLY A 16 -10.07 -10.14 15.24
N ALA A 17 -10.88 -9.16 15.66
CA ALA A 17 -11.14 -7.96 14.88
C ALA A 17 -9.89 -7.06 14.86
N ALA A 18 -9.68 -6.36 13.76
CA ALA A 18 -8.67 -5.32 13.60
C ALA A 18 -9.31 -4.17 12.82
N SER A 19 -8.94 -2.92 13.11
CA SER A 19 -9.39 -1.79 12.28
C SER A 19 -8.58 -1.70 10.99
N HIS A 20 -7.31 -2.10 11.02
CA HIS A 20 -6.41 -2.15 9.88
C HIS A 20 -5.46 -3.34 10.02
N ILE A 21 -5.02 -3.87 8.88
CA ILE A 21 -4.03 -4.92 8.80
C ILE A 21 -2.93 -4.45 7.84
N TYR A 22 -1.68 -4.61 8.22
CA TYR A 22 -0.52 -4.30 7.38
C TYR A 22 0.25 -5.58 7.12
N GLY A 23 0.20 -6.09 5.89
CA GLY A 23 0.96 -7.26 5.47
C GLY A 23 2.19 -6.84 4.69
N GLY A 24 3.36 -7.35 5.09
CA GLY A 24 4.56 -7.03 4.35
C GLY A 24 5.84 -7.74 4.70
N SER A 25 6.92 -7.25 4.09
CA SER A 25 8.30 -7.76 4.24
C SER A 25 8.79 -7.73 5.68
N ALA A 26 8.32 -6.74 6.46
CA ALA A 26 8.67 -6.59 7.87
C ALA A 26 7.85 -7.52 8.78
N GLY A 27 6.69 -8.00 8.30
CA GLY A 27 5.80 -8.88 9.05
C GLY A 27 4.32 -8.64 8.73
N LEU A 28 3.47 -9.30 9.53
CA LEU A 28 2.02 -9.07 9.50
C LEU A 28 1.63 -8.36 10.79
N PHE A 29 1.01 -7.19 10.65
CA PHE A 29 0.62 -6.35 11.77
C PHE A 29 -0.87 -6.05 11.75
N ALA A 30 -1.43 -5.79 12.91
CA ALA A 30 -2.83 -5.46 13.08
C ALA A 30 -3.01 -4.34 14.10
N ILE A 31 -3.99 -3.47 13.85
CA ILE A 31 -4.38 -2.38 14.75
C ILE A 31 -5.62 -2.80 15.54
N ASP A 32 -5.53 -2.69 16.87
CA ASP A 32 -6.68 -2.91 17.73
C ASP A 32 -7.75 -1.83 17.44
N PRO A 33 -9.00 -2.23 17.13
CA PRO A 33 -10.04 -1.29 16.72
C PRO A 33 -10.57 -0.42 17.89
N THR A 34 -10.24 -0.77 19.13
CA THR A 34 -10.67 -0.05 20.34
C THR A 34 -9.59 0.88 20.85
N THR A 35 -8.34 0.42 20.93
CA THR A 35 -7.23 1.18 21.52
C THR A 35 -6.37 1.88 20.48
N GLY A 36 -6.30 1.36 19.26
CA GLY A 36 -5.37 1.81 18.23
C GLY A 36 -3.96 1.23 18.36
N ASP A 37 -3.72 0.34 19.33
CA ASP A 37 -2.40 -0.29 19.53
C ASP A 37 -2.05 -1.22 18.37
N ILE A 38 -0.76 -1.30 18.04
CA ILE A 38 -0.25 -2.14 16.95
C ILE A 38 0.34 -3.44 17.50
N SER A 39 -0.03 -4.56 16.89
CA SER A 39 0.46 -5.90 17.21
C SER A 39 1.07 -6.60 16.01
N GLU A 40 2.15 -7.36 16.23
CA GLU A 40 2.78 -8.26 15.25
C GLU A 40 2.23 -9.69 15.38
N TYR A 41 2.00 -10.35 14.25
CA TYR A 41 1.63 -11.76 14.20
C TYR A 41 2.84 -12.68 14.37
N ASN A 42 2.77 -13.63 15.29
CA ASN A 42 3.86 -14.56 15.59
C ASN A 42 3.89 -15.80 14.66
N GLY A 43 3.13 -15.79 13.56
CA GLY A 43 3.09 -16.90 12.60
C GLY A 43 2.25 -18.11 13.01
N THR A 44 1.50 -18.03 14.13
CA THR A 44 0.56 -19.09 14.57
C THR A 44 -0.81 -18.48 14.89
N PRO A 45 -1.93 -19.08 14.44
CA PRO A 45 -3.26 -18.53 14.67
C PRO A 45 -3.54 -18.16 16.12
N GLY A 46 -4.02 -16.94 16.34
CA GLY A 46 -4.31 -16.38 17.66
C GLY A 46 -3.09 -15.91 18.44
N SER A 47 -1.88 -16.01 17.88
CA SER A 47 -0.65 -15.55 18.53
C SER A 47 -0.20 -14.20 17.96
N TRP A 48 -0.40 -13.15 18.76
CA TRP A 48 -0.03 -11.78 18.44
C TRP A 48 0.72 -11.16 19.61
N THR A 49 1.66 -10.27 19.32
CA THR A 49 2.43 -9.53 20.33
C THR A 49 2.27 -8.04 20.07
N GLU A 50 1.78 -7.31 21.07
CA GLU A 50 1.71 -5.85 21.02
C GLU A 50 3.13 -5.27 20.95
N ILE A 51 3.37 -4.42 19.94
CA ILE A 51 4.70 -3.84 19.67
C ILE A 51 4.77 -2.33 19.89
N GLY A 52 3.63 -1.68 20.06
CA GLY A 52 3.56 -0.24 20.30
C GLY A 52 2.14 0.26 20.48
N GLY A 53 2.05 1.48 21.00
CA GLY A 53 0.78 2.19 21.14
C GLY A 53 0.26 2.79 19.84
N PRO A 54 -0.74 3.68 19.92
CA PRO A 54 -1.40 4.22 18.74
C PRO A 54 -0.48 5.08 17.88
N GLY A 55 -0.59 4.89 16.57
CA GLY A 55 -0.02 5.75 15.53
C GLY A 55 -1.13 6.45 14.75
N TRP A 56 -0.77 7.51 14.04
CA TRP A 56 -1.64 8.11 13.04
C TRP A 56 -1.71 7.26 11.76
N GLU A 57 -0.57 6.66 11.39
CA GLU A 57 -0.42 5.84 10.19
C GLU A 57 0.76 4.88 10.39
N PHE A 58 0.71 3.71 9.75
CA PHE A 58 1.80 2.74 9.71
C PHE A 58 2.01 2.27 8.28
N VAL A 59 3.28 2.08 7.90
CA VAL A 59 3.66 1.55 6.59
C VAL A 59 4.85 0.62 6.70
N GLN A 60 4.98 -0.29 5.74
CA GLN A 60 6.16 -1.14 5.62
C GLN A 60 7.00 -0.71 4.43
N SER A 61 8.32 -0.76 4.59
CA SER A 61 9.26 -0.50 3.49
C SER A 61 10.56 -1.25 3.72
N GLU A 62 11.07 -1.92 2.68
CA GLU A 62 12.36 -2.62 2.68
C GLU A 62 12.61 -3.58 3.87
N GLY A 63 11.57 -4.23 4.41
CA GLY A 63 11.70 -5.12 5.57
C GLY A 63 11.60 -4.41 6.92
N HIS A 64 11.29 -3.12 6.92
CA HIS A 64 11.12 -2.30 8.12
C HIS A 64 9.67 -1.86 8.29
N LEU A 65 9.26 -1.66 9.54
CA LEU A 65 7.97 -1.06 9.91
C LEU A 65 8.20 0.37 10.38
N TYR A 66 7.46 1.30 9.78
CA TYR A 66 7.48 2.71 10.15
C TYR A 66 6.11 3.14 10.64
N GLY A 67 6.11 4.07 11.60
CA GLY A 67 4.91 4.67 12.16
C GLY A 67 5.00 6.19 12.15
N LEU A 68 3.90 6.83 11.76
CA LEU A 68 3.66 8.24 11.97
C LEU A 68 3.02 8.40 13.35
N GLY A 69 3.69 9.12 14.25
CA GLY A 69 3.19 9.33 15.60
C GLY A 69 1.84 10.07 15.63
N VAL A 70 1.07 9.88 16.70
CA VAL A 70 -0.25 10.52 16.88
C VAL A 70 -0.20 12.02 16.54
N GLY A 71 -1.09 12.45 15.64
CA GLY A 71 -1.18 13.83 15.17
C GLY A 71 -0.08 14.26 14.19
N GLY A 72 0.67 13.32 13.61
CA GLY A 72 1.66 13.60 12.57
C GLY A 72 2.96 14.22 13.08
N GLY A 73 3.28 14.08 14.38
CA GLY A 73 4.36 14.84 15.01
C GLY A 73 5.78 14.34 14.75
N TYR A 74 5.96 13.08 14.36
CA TYR A 74 7.25 12.46 14.09
C TYR A 74 7.07 11.17 13.28
N VAL A 75 8.10 10.78 12.53
CA VAL A 75 8.20 9.45 11.91
C VAL A 75 9.17 8.60 12.72
N ALA A 76 8.79 7.37 13.05
CA ALA A 76 9.61 6.42 13.80
C ALA A 76 9.70 5.05 13.10
N GLU A 77 10.83 4.38 13.27
CA GLU A 77 11.10 3.03 12.80
C GLU A 77 11.05 2.05 13.98
N TRP A 78 10.40 0.91 13.80
CA TRP A 78 10.35 -0.15 14.80
C TRP A 78 11.65 -0.96 14.81
N ASN A 79 12.23 -1.17 16.00
CA ASN A 79 13.52 -1.86 16.16
C ASN A 79 13.39 -3.39 16.25
N GLY A 80 12.24 -3.98 15.88
CA GLY A 80 12.01 -5.43 15.94
C GLY A 80 11.76 -6.02 17.34
N THR A 81 11.51 -5.17 18.34
CA THR A 81 11.17 -5.61 19.71
C THR A 81 10.05 -4.77 20.30
N PRO A 82 9.20 -5.35 21.18
CA PRO A 82 8.06 -4.63 21.74
C PRO A 82 8.44 -3.29 22.37
N ASN A 83 7.68 -2.25 22.03
CA ASN A 83 7.85 -0.87 22.53
C ASN A 83 9.21 -0.23 22.24
N SER A 84 9.96 -0.76 21.26
CA SER A 84 11.27 -0.22 20.87
C SER A 84 11.18 0.44 19.50
N TRP A 85 11.16 1.78 19.51
CA TRP A 85 11.02 2.60 18.30
C TRP A 85 12.08 3.70 18.29
N THR A 86 12.67 3.95 17.11
CA THR A 86 13.67 4.99 16.89
C THR A 86 13.03 6.11 16.07
N ILE A 87 13.07 7.35 16.55
CA ILE A 87 12.59 8.50 15.76
C ILE A 87 13.58 8.75 14.61
N VAL A 88 13.08 8.68 13.38
CA VAL A 88 13.85 8.83 12.14
C VAL A 88 13.52 10.12 11.39
N GLY A 89 12.42 10.79 11.69
CA GLY A 89 12.01 12.02 11.03
C GLY A 89 11.14 12.92 11.90
N GLY A 90 10.99 14.16 11.46
CA GLY A 90 10.12 15.16 12.08
C GLY A 90 8.65 14.97 11.69
N ALA A 91 7.85 16.02 11.87
CA ALA A 91 6.44 15.99 11.55
C ALA A 91 6.20 15.73 10.05
N ALA A 92 5.14 14.99 9.75
CA ALA A 92 4.69 14.68 8.39
C ALA A 92 3.15 14.71 8.30
N GLY A 93 2.62 14.90 7.09
CA GLY A 93 1.19 14.77 6.80
C GLY A 93 0.79 13.30 6.69
N ASN A 94 1.52 12.56 5.87
CA ASN A 94 1.39 11.13 5.61
C ASN A 94 2.77 10.50 5.41
N ILE A 95 2.83 9.18 5.52
CA ILE A 95 3.98 8.37 5.13
C ILE A 95 3.56 7.28 4.15
N TYR A 96 4.42 7.00 3.17
CA TYR A 96 4.20 5.92 2.20
C TYR A 96 5.44 5.04 2.16
N GLY A 97 5.23 3.73 2.20
CA GLY A 97 6.30 2.75 2.20
C GLY A 97 6.12 1.74 1.09
N GLY A 98 7.25 1.27 0.56
CA GLY A 98 7.27 0.13 -0.35
C GLY A 98 8.68 -0.34 -0.66
N GLY A 99 8.83 -1.04 -1.78
CA GLY A 99 10.09 -1.71 -2.12
C GLY A 99 11.25 -0.76 -2.44
N ASP A 100 10.97 0.45 -2.91
CA ASP A 100 11.97 1.48 -3.24
C ASP A 100 12.36 2.33 -2.02
N GLY A 101 11.55 2.35 -0.96
CA GLY A 101 11.86 3.08 0.26
C GLY A 101 10.66 3.68 0.97
N LEU A 102 10.94 4.67 1.82
CA LEU A 102 9.98 5.40 2.62
C LEU A 102 9.96 6.86 2.19
N ILE A 103 8.76 7.40 1.94
CA ILE A 103 8.56 8.83 1.74
C ILE A 103 7.63 9.42 2.81
N ALA A 104 7.76 10.72 3.05
CA ALA A 104 6.89 11.49 3.92
C ALA A 104 6.45 12.79 3.23
N THR A 105 5.18 13.15 3.39
CA THR A 105 4.64 14.42 2.89
C THR A 105 4.75 15.51 3.96
N SER A 106 4.85 16.77 3.52
CA SER A 106 4.92 17.91 4.44
C SER A 106 3.67 18.01 5.33
N PRO A 107 3.80 18.40 6.62
CA PRO A 107 2.64 18.61 7.50
C PRO A 107 1.69 19.70 6.97
N GLY A 108 0.38 19.44 7.03
CA GLY A 108 -0.66 20.42 6.73
C GLY A 108 -1.76 19.87 5.82
N THR A 109 -2.88 20.57 5.74
CA THR A 109 -4.08 20.15 4.98
C THR A 109 -4.22 20.91 3.66
N GLY A 110 -3.14 21.07 2.91
CA GLY A 110 -3.14 21.90 1.71
C GLY A 110 -2.44 21.24 0.53
N TYR A 111 -2.84 21.63 -0.67
CA TYR A 111 -2.22 21.30 -1.97
C TYR A 111 -0.79 21.84 -2.14
N THR A 112 -0.10 22.16 -1.03
CA THR A 112 1.17 22.85 -1.00
C THR A 112 2.10 22.14 -0.01
N GLY A 113 3.31 21.85 -0.46
CA GLY A 113 4.29 21.15 0.34
C GLY A 113 5.26 20.35 -0.51
N ASN A 114 6.29 19.84 0.16
CA ASN A 114 7.30 18.97 -0.41
C ASN A 114 7.10 17.53 0.05
N VAL A 115 7.64 16.61 -0.73
CA VAL A 115 7.76 15.18 -0.43
C VAL A 115 9.22 14.91 -0.12
N TRP A 116 9.45 14.09 0.89
CA TRP A 116 10.77 13.77 1.39
C TRP A 116 11.00 12.27 1.29
N TYR A 117 12.13 11.86 0.73
CA TYR A 117 12.57 10.47 0.67
C TYR A 117 13.56 10.18 1.80
N TYR A 118 13.35 9.10 2.53
CA TYR A 118 14.20 8.68 3.64
C TYR A 118 15.50 8.03 3.13
N ASN A 119 16.65 8.52 3.56
CA ASN A 119 17.95 8.01 3.11
C ASN A 119 18.46 6.82 3.97
N GLY A 120 17.58 6.13 4.71
CA GLY A 120 17.93 4.96 5.54
C GLY A 120 18.72 5.27 6.83
N THR A 121 18.82 6.53 7.24
CA THR A 121 19.49 6.91 8.50
C THR A 121 18.71 8.01 9.23
N PRO A 122 18.62 7.98 10.57
CA PRO A 122 17.80 8.93 11.33
C PRO A 122 18.09 10.39 10.99
N ASN A 123 17.03 11.16 10.74
CA ASN A 123 17.03 12.57 10.34
C ASN A 123 17.69 12.85 8.97
N SER A 124 17.93 11.82 8.15
CA SER A 124 18.45 11.99 6.79
C SER A 124 17.33 11.82 5.76
N TRP A 125 16.88 12.94 5.22
CA TRP A 125 15.79 13.01 4.25
C TRP A 125 16.18 13.91 3.07
N THR A 126 15.82 13.48 1.87
CA THR A 126 16.04 14.23 0.63
C THR A 126 14.71 14.79 0.13
N ASP A 127 14.63 16.10 -0.10
CA ASP A 127 13.49 16.71 -0.79
C ASP A 127 13.46 16.21 -2.23
N ILE A 128 12.39 15.52 -2.60
CA ILE A 128 12.21 14.98 -3.96
C ILE A 128 11.24 15.81 -4.79
N GLY A 129 10.69 16.91 -4.26
CA GLY A 129 9.85 17.85 -5.00
C GLY A 129 8.46 18.06 -4.39
N SER A 130 7.55 18.62 -5.17
CA SER A 130 6.21 19.01 -4.69
C SER A 130 5.30 17.82 -4.38
N SER A 131 4.37 18.05 -3.44
CA SER A 131 3.29 17.12 -3.12
C SER A 131 2.39 16.80 -4.34
N GLY A 132 1.63 15.72 -4.20
CA GLY A 132 0.55 15.27 -5.07
C GLY A 132 -0.68 14.90 -4.23
N ASP A 133 -1.74 14.44 -4.90
CA ASP A 133 -2.95 13.95 -4.22
C ASP A 133 -2.65 12.67 -3.48
N ASP A 134 -2.01 11.72 -4.17
CA ASP A 134 -1.60 10.45 -3.62
C ASP A 134 -0.25 9.96 -4.15
N PHE A 135 0.29 8.95 -3.47
CA PHE A 135 1.56 8.34 -3.77
C PHE A 135 1.52 6.82 -3.61
N ALA A 136 2.30 6.13 -4.43
CA ALA A 136 2.64 4.74 -4.17
C ALA A 136 4.15 4.53 -4.35
N VAL A 137 4.73 3.68 -3.50
CA VAL A 137 6.15 3.34 -3.57
C VAL A 137 6.27 1.92 -4.12
N GLY A 138 6.68 1.81 -5.37
CA GLY A 138 6.90 0.51 -6.03
C GLY A 138 8.24 -0.10 -5.64
N THR A 139 8.75 -1.04 -6.43
CA THR A 139 10.05 -1.71 -6.15
C THR A 139 11.28 -0.84 -6.43
N ASN A 140 11.22 0.05 -7.44
CA ASN A 140 12.38 0.86 -7.85
C ASN A 140 11.98 2.30 -8.25
N ALA A 141 10.82 2.75 -7.78
CA ALA A 141 10.30 4.06 -8.11
C ALA A 141 9.24 4.50 -7.10
N VAL A 142 9.13 5.81 -6.95
CA VAL A 142 8.00 6.47 -6.31
C VAL A 142 7.09 7.01 -7.40
N TYR A 143 5.79 6.79 -7.25
CA TYR A 143 4.75 7.29 -8.13
C TYR A 143 3.94 8.35 -7.41
N ARG A 144 3.51 9.35 -8.17
CA ARG A 144 2.73 10.49 -7.67
C ARG A 144 1.57 10.77 -8.59
N GLU A 145 0.41 10.93 -7.99
CA GLU A 145 -0.82 11.42 -8.60
C GLU A 145 -0.94 12.93 -8.42
N SER A 146 -1.31 13.65 -9.49
CA SER A 146 -1.55 15.08 -9.40
C SER A 146 -2.94 15.38 -8.84
N TYR A 147 -3.08 16.51 -8.14
CA TYR A 147 -4.36 16.99 -7.58
C TYR A 147 -5.47 17.27 -8.59
N ASP A 148 -5.13 17.40 -9.87
CA ASP A 148 -6.12 17.52 -10.95
C ASP A 148 -6.52 16.16 -11.52
N TYR A 149 -5.95 15.06 -11.01
CA TYR A 149 -6.19 13.69 -11.45
C TYR A 149 -5.84 13.47 -12.93
N LEU A 150 -4.97 14.30 -13.53
CA LEU A 150 -4.63 14.21 -14.95
C LEU A 150 -3.24 13.60 -15.20
N THR A 151 -2.39 13.53 -14.18
CA THR A 151 -0.98 13.16 -14.35
C THR A 151 -0.54 12.17 -13.29
N ILE A 152 -0.08 11.01 -13.75
CA ILE A 152 0.77 10.11 -12.97
C ILE A 152 2.23 10.39 -13.35
N SER A 153 3.06 10.65 -12.35
CA SER A 153 4.49 10.89 -12.49
C SER A 153 5.32 9.86 -11.74
N GLN A 154 6.49 9.53 -12.29
CA GLN A 154 7.48 8.62 -11.70
C GLN A 154 8.73 9.39 -11.27
N TRP A 155 9.23 9.08 -10.08
CA TRP A 155 10.56 9.48 -9.59
C TRP A 155 11.41 8.24 -9.40
N ILE A 156 12.63 8.28 -9.97
CA ILE A 156 13.62 7.18 -9.91
C ILE A 156 14.96 7.66 -9.33
N GLY A 157 14.97 8.82 -8.66
CA GLY A 157 16.16 9.48 -8.16
C GLY A 157 16.39 10.88 -8.72
N GLY A 158 17.29 11.63 -8.06
CA GLY A 158 17.61 13.00 -8.43
C GLY A 158 16.45 13.96 -8.18
N THR A 159 16.28 14.95 -9.05
CA THR A 159 15.35 16.07 -8.85
C THR A 159 14.21 16.11 -9.89
N THR A 160 13.97 15.01 -10.61
CA THR A 160 13.05 15.01 -11.75
C THR A 160 11.96 13.97 -11.57
N TRP A 161 10.72 14.45 -11.63
CA TRP A 161 9.53 13.63 -11.83
C TRP A 161 9.22 13.56 -13.32
N THR A 162 9.08 12.36 -13.85
CA THR A 162 8.75 12.12 -15.27
C THR A 162 7.28 11.75 -15.38
N PRO A 163 6.46 12.49 -16.14
CA PRO A 163 5.09 12.07 -16.44
C PRO A 163 5.07 10.73 -17.19
N ILE A 164 4.30 9.77 -16.71
CA ILE A 164 4.21 8.41 -17.27
C ILE A 164 2.78 8.00 -17.66
N GLY A 165 1.78 8.78 -17.27
CA GLY A 165 0.36 8.47 -17.43
C GLY A 165 -0.08 8.09 -18.86
N PRO A 166 -1.19 7.36 -19.01
CA PRO A 166 -1.75 6.99 -20.30
C PRO A 166 -2.19 8.23 -21.09
N ALA A 167 -2.21 8.11 -22.43
CA ALA A 167 -2.58 9.24 -23.28
C ALA A 167 -4.09 9.53 -23.20
N ASN A 168 -4.44 10.79 -22.97
CA ASN A 168 -5.81 11.32 -22.91
C ASN A 168 -6.67 10.86 -21.72
N ALA A 169 -6.08 10.24 -20.70
CA ALA A 169 -6.81 9.93 -19.48
C ALA A 169 -7.26 11.19 -18.74
N GLN A 170 -8.41 11.10 -18.08
CA GLN A 170 -8.95 12.13 -17.20
C GLN A 170 -9.42 11.43 -15.92
N GLY A 171 -8.93 11.83 -14.75
CA GLY A 171 -9.30 11.13 -13.52
C GLY A 171 -8.55 9.81 -13.33
N LEU A 172 -7.23 9.90 -13.25
CA LEU A 172 -6.35 8.80 -12.88
C LEU A 172 -6.26 8.71 -11.36
N THR A 173 -6.42 7.52 -10.80
CA THR A 173 -6.15 7.21 -9.39
C THR A 173 -5.05 6.16 -9.28
N ILE A 174 -4.14 6.30 -8.30
CA ILE A 174 -3.18 5.25 -7.99
C ILE A 174 -3.86 4.20 -7.11
N ASP A 175 -3.79 2.93 -7.51
CA ASP A 175 -4.44 1.85 -6.75
C ASP A 175 -3.40 0.99 -6.01
N ALA A 176 -2.32 0.59 -6.70
CA ALA A 176 -1.21 -0.13 -6.09
C ALA A 176 0.12 0.04 -6.82
N ALA A 177 1.23 -0.08 -6.10
CA ALA A 177 2.55 -0.25 -6.70
C ALA A 177 3.41 -1.25 -5.92
N GLY A 178 4.14 -2.09 -6.65
CA GLY A 178 4.98 -3.12 -6.06
C GLY A 178 5.75 -3.95 -7.08
N PRO A 179 6.07 -5.22 -6.76
CA PRO A 179 6.83 -6.12 -7.62
C PRO A 179 6.17 -6.42 -8.98
N GLU A 180 4.85 -6.37 -9.06
CA GLU A 180 4.11 -6.64 -10.30
C GLU A 180 3.90 -5.40 -11.15
N GLY A 181 4.07 -4.19 -10.59
CA GLY A 181 4.15 -2.96 -11.35
C GLY A 181 3.51 -1.78 -10.64
N LEU A 182 3.00 -0.85 -11.44
CA LEU A 182 2.10 0.21 -11.00
C LEU A 182 0.75 -0.06 -11.65
N PHE A 183 -0.30 0.04 -10.84
CA PHE A 183 -1.69 -0.16 -11.18
C PHE A 183 -2.46 1.13 -10.89
N VAL A 184 -3.27 1.55 -11.86
CA VAL A 184 -4.04 2.78 -11.81
C VAL A 184 -5.41 2.57 -12.45
N THR A 185 -6.40 3.26 -11.93
CA THR A 185 -7.73 3.31 -12.51
C THR A 185 -7.86 4.57 -13.35
N ASP A 186 -8.32 4.42 -14.60
CA ASP A 186 -8.76 5.55 -15.44
C ASP A 186 -10.28 5.69 -15.36
N VAL A 187 -10.74 6.57 -14.47
CA VAL A 187 -12.18 6.76 -14.22
C VAL A 187 -12.90 7.38 -15.42
N SER A 188 -12.19 8.06 -16.33
CA SER A 188 -12.83 8.64 -17.52
C SER A 188 -13.13 7.63 -18.61
N ASN A 189 -12.45 6.49 -18.62
CA ASN A 189 -12.61 5.47 -19.63
C ASN A 189 -13.28 4.21 -19.05
N ASN A 190 -14.51 4.36 -18.56
CA ASN A 190 -15.28 3.27 -17.93
C ASN A 190 -14.59 2.64 -16.69
N GLN A 191 -13.72 3.36 -15.98
CA GLN A 191 -12.96 2.84 -14.84
C GLN A 191 -12.13 1.60 -15.24
N GLU A 192 -11.31 1.76 -16.28
CA GLU A 192 -10.36 0.73 -16.70
C GLU A 192 -9.21 0.63 -15.70
N GLU A 193 -8.89 -0.59 -15.29
CA GLU A 193 -7.71 -0.91 -14.48
C GLU A 193 -6.51 -1.11 -15.41
N LEU A 194 -5.47 -0.30 -15.21
CA LEU A 194 -4.33 -0.21 -16.11
C LEU A 194 -3.02 -0.54 -15.39
N ARG A 195 -2.25 -1.45 -15.98
CA ARG A 195 -0.89 -1.77 -15.54
C ARG A 195 0.16 -1.02 -16.36
N TYR A 196 1.10 -0.37 -15.69
CA TYR A 196 2.22 0.32 -16.34
C TYR A 196 3.24 -0.67 -16.92
N ASN A 197 3.64 -0.47 -18.18
CA ASN A 197 4.60 -1.35 -18.88
C ASN A 197 6.07 -0.93 -18.71
N GLY A 198 6.36 0.05 -17.85
CA GLY A 198 7.72 0.56 -17.62
C GLY A 198 8.23 1.55 -18.67
N THR A 199 7.40 1.94 -19.64
CA THR A 199 7.70 2.98 -20.64
C THR A 199 6.61 4.06 -20.61
N PRO A 200 6.96 5.37 -20.52
CA PRO A 200 5.96 6.44 -20.42
C PRO A 200 4.87 6.34 -21.49
N GLY A 201 3.60 6.45 -21.08
CA GLY A 201 2.45 6.32 -21.96
C GLY A 201 2.12 4.90 -22.44
N SER A 202 2.89 3.89 -22.01
CA SER A 202 2.61 2.48 -22.32
C SER A 202 1.94 1.79 -21.13
N TRP A 203 0.67 1.42 -21.34
CA TRP A 203 -0.20 0.82 -20.34
C TRP A 203 -0.94 -0.37 -20.94
N THR A 204 -1.30 -1.33 -20.10
CA THR A 204 -2.09 -2.50 -20.49
C THR A 204 -3.31 -2.59 -19.60
N GLU A 205 -4.49 -2.69 -20.21
CA GLU A 205 -5.74 -2.98 -19.50
C GLU A 205 -5.65 -4.38 -18.89
N VAL A 206 -5.98 -4.45 -17.60
CA VAL A 206 -5.96 -5.69 -16.80
C VAL A 206 -7.26 -5.89 -16.03
N GLY A 207 -8.25 -5.01 -16.22
CA GLY A 207 -9.59 -5.14 -15.64
C GLY A 207 -10.54 -4.04 -16.10
N ASN A 208 -11.84 -4.33 -15.98
CA ASN A 208 -12.93 -3.38 -16.22
C ASN A 208 -13.99 -3.49 -15.12
N PHE A 209 -14.39 -2.33 -14.59
CA PHE A 209 -15.26 -2.15 -13.43
C PHE A 209 -16.74 -2.45 -13.63
N SER A 210 -17.19 -2.76 -14.85
CA SER A 210 -18.62 -3.03 -15.07
C SER A 210 -19.09 -4.35 -14.43
N VAL A 211 -18.16 -5.22 -13.99
CA VAL A 211 -18.40 -6.56 -13.40
C VAL A 211 -17.17 -7.12 -12.62
N GLY A 212 -16.22 -6.29 -12.17
CA GLY A 212 -14.86 -6.73 -11.78
C GLY A 212 -14.31 -6.21 -10.45
N ALA A 213 -13.03 -6.53 -10.18
CA ALA A 213 -12.31 -6.18 -8.96
C ALA A 213 -11.13 -5.24 -9.24
N ASP A 214 -10.81 -4.37 -8.29
CA ASP A 214 -9.84 -3.27 -8.44
C ASP A 214 -8.54 -3.66 -7.75
N ALA A 215 -7.39 -3.31 -8.32
CA ALA A 215 -6.09 -3.66 -7.74
C ALA A 215 -5.83 -2.89 -6.44
N GLY A 216 -6.27 -3.41 -5.29
CA GLY A 216 -6.04 -2.77 -3.99
C GLY A 216 -4.71 -3.11 -3.33
N ALA A 217 -4.00 -4.15 -3.81
CA ALA A 217 -2.87 -4.72 -3.08
C ALA A 217 -1.90 -5.57 -3.92
N GLU A 218 -0.59 -5.46 -3.67
CA GLU A 218 0.43 -6.31 -4.30
C GLU A 218 1.27 -7.17 -3.32
N SER A 219 1.50 -8.42 -3.72
CA SER A 219 2.53 -9.29 -3.11
C SER A 219 3.68 -9.52 -4.08
N MET A 220 4.76 -10.17 -3.63
CA MET A 220 5.87 -10.59 -4.50
C MET A 220 5.47 -11.39 -5.76
N THR A 221 4.28 -12.01 -5.77
CA THR A 221 3.91 -12.97 -6.82
C THR A 221 2.51 -12.76 -7.39
N SER A 222 1.76 -11.79 -6.86
CA SER A 222 0.32 -11.72 -7.11
C SER A 222 -0.24 -10.36 -6.73
N VAL A 223 -1.19 -9.90 -7.53
CA VAL A 223 -2.03 -8.74 -7.26
C VAL A 223 -3.38 -9.24 -6.73
N TYR A 224 -3.87 -8.59 -5.69
CA TYR A 224 -5.18 -8.85 -5.11
C TYR A 224 -6.07 -7.63 -5.35
N GLY A 225 -7.35 -7.92 -5.50
CA GLY A 225 -8.33 -6.87 -5.73
C GLY A 225 -9.64 -7.10 -5.03
N THR A 226 -10.44 -6.05 -4.98
CA THR A 226 -11.73 -6.02 -4.30
C THR A 226 -12.82 -5.62 -5.26
N GLU A 227 -13.96 -6.29 -5.20
CA GLU A 227 -15.18 -5.86 -5.89
C GLU A 227 -16.08 -5.13 -4.87
N ILE A 228 -16.49 -3.92 -5.19
CA ILE A 228 -17.38 -3.11 -4.35
C ILE A 228 -18.83 -3.26 -4.83
N ASP A 229 -19.73 -3.69 -3.94
CA ASP A 229 -21.17 -3.62 -4.19
C ASP A 229 -21.69 -2.21 -3.86
N GLN A 230 -21.82 -1.39 -4.91
CA GLN A 230 -22.32 -0.02 -4.82
C GLN A 230 -23.83 0.04 -4.45
N SER A 231 -24.56 -1.08 -4.55
CA SER A 231 -26.00 -1.13 -4.21
C SER A 231 -26.26 -1.27 -2.71
N THR A 232 -25.24 -1.68 -1.94
CA THR A 232 -25.31 -1.92 -0.49
C THR A 232 -24.56 -0.89 0.35
N GLY A 233 -24.05 0.19 -0.26
CA GLY A 233 -23.29 1.24 0.42
C GLY A 233 -21.80 0.92 0.51
N ASP A 234 -21.21 0.52 -0.63
CA ASP A 234 -19.78 0.33 -0.84
C ASP A 234 -19.12 -0.76 0.01
N THR A 235 -19.83 -1.87 0.24
CA THR A 235 -19.23 -3.04 0.90
C THR A 235 -18.40 -3.85 -0.09
N ILE A 236 -17.19 -4.28 0.29
CA ILE A 236 -16.41 -5.22 -0.52
C ILE A 236 -17.16 -6.56 -0.58
N ALA A 237 -17.73 -6.87 -1.74
CA ALA A 237 -18.50 -8.07 -2.02
C ALA A 237 -17.61 -9.30 -2.28
N GLY A 238 -16.42 -9.08 -2.83
CA GLY A 238 -15.49 -10.14 -3.18
C GLY A 238 -14.04 -9.73 -3.08
N VAL A 239 -13.19 -10.71 -2.73
CA VAL A 239 -11.73 -10.60 -2.80
C VAL A 239 -11.26 -11.48 -3.94
N TYR A 240 -10.43 -10.93 -4.82
CA TYR A 240 -10.01 -11.54 -6.06
C TYR A 240 -8.49 -11.62 -6.16
N LEU A 241 -8.02 -12.66 -6.86
CA LEU A 241 -6.63 -12.89 -7.18
C LEU A 241 -6.44 -12.71 -8.69
N TRP A 242 -5.57 -11.79 -9.09
CA TRP A 242 -5.21 -11.62 -10.50
C TRP A 242 -4.37 -12.79 -10.98
N SER A 243 -4.65 -13.25 -12.21
CA SER A 243 -3.93 -14.37 -12.82
C SER A 243 -2.49 -14.06 -13.23
N GLY A 244 -2.08 -12.79 -13.20
CA GLY A 244 -0.79 -12.33 -13.71
C GLY A 244 -0.80 -11.94 -15.18
N SER A 245 -1.93 -12.08 -15.88
CA SER A 245 -2.03 -11.66 -17.29
C SER A 245 -3.47 -11.41 -17.76
N GLY A 246 -3.64 -10.35 -18.55
CA GLY A 246 -4.95 -9.95 -19.09
C GLY A 246 -5.95 -9.60 -17.99
N GLU A 247 -7.23 -9.76 -18.29
CA GLU A 247 -8.34 -9.37 -17.40
C GLU A 247 -8.85 -10.51 -16.49
N ASN A 248 -8.06 -11.57 -16.33
CA ASN A 248 -8.55 -12.75 -15.59
C ASN A 248 -8.29 -12.63 -14.09
N TRP A 249 -9.39 -12.56 -13.33
CA TRP A 249 -9.41 -12.52 -11.86
C TRP A 249 -10.18 -13.73 -11.31
N THR A 250 -9.68 -14.33 -10.23
CA THR A 250 -10.33 -15.45 -9.55
C THR A 250 -10.83 -15.00 -8.20
N GLN A 251 -12.14 -15.10 -7.93
CA GLN A 251 -12.67 -14.84 -6.61
C GLN A 251 -12.12 -15.87 -5.62
N ILE A 252 -11.47 -15.40 -4.55
CA ILE A 252 -10.89 -16.22 -3.50
C ILE A 252 -11.59 -16.04 -2.16
N GLY A 253 -12.43 -15.02 -1.99
CA GLY A 253 -13.17 -14.77 -0.75
C GLY A 253 -14.16 -13.61 -0.86
N GLY A 254 -14.65 -13.16 0.29
CA GLY A 254 -15.62 -12.07 0.43
C GLY A 254 -16.90 -12.47 1.18
N PRO A 255 -17.65 -11.51 1.75
CA PRO A 255 -17.32 -10.08 1.82
C PRO A 255 -16.16 -9.78 2.78
N ALA A 256 -15.45 -8.67 2.56
CA ALA A 256 -14.38 -8.18 3.43
C ALA A 256 -14.68 -6.73 3.84
N GLU A 257 -14.04 -6.25 4.91
CA GLU A 257 -14.07 -4.82 5.27
C GLU A 257 -12.88 -4.09 4.66
N ASP A 258 -11.76 -4.80 4.50
CA ASP A 258 -10.52 -4.28 3.97
C ASP A 258 -9.68 -5.43 3.38
N VAL A 259 -8.86 -5.12 2.37
CA VAL A 259 -7.76 -5.96 1.89
C VAL A 259 -6.51 -5.10 2.04
N PRO A 260 -5.52 -5.51 2.85
CA PRO A 260 -4.36 -4.67 3.17
C PRO A 260 -3.75 -4.06 1.91
N THR A 261 -3.47 -2.75 1.90
CA THR A 261 -2.51 -2.16 0.95
C THR A 261 -1.16 -2.84 1.20
N LEU A 262 -0.83 -3.77 0.30
CA LEU A 262 0.16 -4.80 0.55
C LEU A 262 1.51 -4.41 -0.07
N VAL A 263 2.57 -4.58 0.71
CA VAL A 263 3.91 -4.87 0.19
C VAL A 263 4.45 -6.09 0.93
N GLU A 264 4.09 -7.27 0.40
CA GLU A 264 4.62 -8.63 0.63
C GLU A 264 3.89 -9.58 1.60
N LEU A 265 3.55 -10.76 1.07
CA LEU A 265 3.34 -11.97 1.87
C LEU A 265 3.93 -13.14 1.09
N ARG A 266 5.16 -13.55 1.42
CA ARG A 266 5.66 -14.95 1.36
C ARG A 266 7.16 -15.08 1.71
N ARG A 267 7.47 -15.53 2.94
CA ARG A 267 8.22 -16.77 3.26
C ARG A 267 8.54 -16.82 4.76
N TRP A 268 7.63 -17.38 5.56
CA TRP A 268 8.00 -18.00 6.83
C TRP A 268 8.18 -19.50 6.62
N ARG A 269 9.42 -19.89 6.29
CA ARG A 269 9.96 -21.19 6.70
C ARG A 269 11.35 -20.94 7.26
N SER A 270 11.49 -21.02 8.57
CA SER A 270 12.80 -21.11 9.22
C SER A 270 13.55 -22.33 8.66
N PRO A 271 14.82 -22.22 8.27
CA PRO A 271 15.68 -23.38 8.14
C PRO A 271 15.91 -23.95 9.54
N THR A 272 15.63 -25.24 9.70
CA THR A 272 16.17 -26.06 10.78
C THR A 272 17.69 -26.07 10.77
#